data_AF-A0A0L7M0X1-F1
#
_entry.id   AF-A0A0L7M0X1-F1
#
_cell.length_a   1.000
_cell.length_b   1.000
_cell.length_c   1.000
_cell.angle_alpha   90.00
_cell.angle_beta   90.00
_cell.angle_gamma   90.00
#
_symmetry.space_group_name_H-M   'P 1'
#
loop_
_entity.id
_entity.type
_entity.pdbx_description
1 polymer ?
#
loop_
_entity_poly.entity_id
_entity_poly.type
_entity_poly.pdbx_seq_one_letter_code
_entity_poly.pdbx_strand_id
1 'polypeptide(L)' 'FELPDEQFTNGGEALLALQTASEVYLVSLFEDAYLCSLHANRVTLMPKDIHLARRIRGRD' A
#
# COMPACT_ATOMS: atom_id res chain seq x y z
N PHE A 1 26.11 -10.16 -20.15
CA PHE A 1 25.16 -10.95 -19.35
C PHE A 1 23.79 -10.31 -19.56
N GLU A 2 23.20 -10.57 -20.72
CA GLU A 2 21.79 -10.27 -20.95
C GLU A 2 21.02 -11.39 -20.27
N LEU A 3 20.20 -11.04 -19.28
CA LEU A 3 19.21 -11.98 -18.78
C LEU A 3 18.27 -12.27 -19.96
N PRO A 4 17.94 -13.53 -20.25
CA PRO A 4 17.00 -13.84 -21.31
C PRO A 4 15.68 -13.11 -21.05
N ASP A 5 15.02 -12.64 -22.12
CA ASP A 5 13.65 -12.14 -22.08
C ASP A 5 12.67 -13.29 -21.76
N GLU A 6 12.88 -13.99 -20.65
CA GLU A 6 11.91 -14.93 -20.11
C GLU A 6 10.71 -14.11 -19.64
N GLN A 7 9.66 -14.11 -20.45
CA GLN A 7 8.34 -13.70 -20.00
C GLN A 7 7.93 -14.62 -18.85
N PHE A 8 8.10 -14.13 -17.61
CA PHE A 8 7.51 -14.73 -16.43
C PHE A 8 6.00 -14.79 -16.65
N THR A 9 5.47 -15.96 -16.99
CA THR A 9 4.03 -16.14 -17.17
C THR A 9 3.36 -16.00 -15.80
N ASN A 10 2.65 -14.90 -15.64
CA ASN A 10 1.88 -14.61 -14.43
C ASN A 10 0.63 -15.51 -14.41
N GLY A 11 0.69 -16.62 -13.67
CA GLY A 11 -0.49 -17.44 -13.42
C GLY A 11 -1.62 -16.61 -12.81
N GLY A 12 -2.88 -16.92 -13.15
CA GLY A 12 -4.05 -16.19 -12.62
C GLY A 12 -4.11 -16.18 -11.09
N GLU A 13 -3.67 -17.27 -10.44
CA GLU A 13 -3.55 -17.36 -8.98
C GLU A 13 -2.45 -16.44 -8.41
N ALA A 14 -1.33 -16.29 -9.12
CA ALA A 14 -0.24 -15.40 -8.71
C ALA A 14 -0.67 -13.93 -8.76
N LEU A 15 -1.41 -13.55 -9.81
CA LEU A 15 -2.00 -12.21 -9.93
C LEU A 15 -3.03 -11.95 -8.83
N LEU A 16 -3.91 -12.92 -8.57
CA LEU A 16 -4.91 -12.82 -7.50
C LEU A 16 -4.25 -12.66 -6.13
N ALA A 17 -3.25 -13.48 -5.82
CA ALA A 17 -2.50 -13.39 -4.57
C ALA A 17 -1.85 -12.01 -4.38
N LEU A 18 -1.24 -11.46 -5.44
CA LEU A 18 -0.62 -10.13 -5.40
C LEU A 18 -1.66 -9.02 -5.19
N GLN A 19 -2.81 -9.10 -5.88
CA GLN A 19 -3.89 -8.14 -5.71
C GLN A 19 -4.45 -8.20 -4.28
N THR A 20 -4.69 -9.40 -3.75
CA THR A 20 -5.23 -9.58 -2.40
C THR A 20 -4.25 -9.06 -1.34
N ALA A 21 -2.96 -9.36 -1.48
CA ALA A 21 -1.92 -8.82 -0.58
C ALA A 21 -1.83 -7.28 -0.66
N SER A 22 -1.95 -6.72 -1.87
CA SER A 22 -1.93 -5.28 -2.09
C SER A 22 -3.15 -4.58 -1.46
N GLU A 23 -4.34 -5.16 -1.60
CA GLU A 23 -5.56 -4.61 -1.01
C GLU A 23 -5.52 -4.65 0.51
N VAL A 24 -5.12 -5.78 1.10
CA VAL A 24 -4.95 -5.90 2.56
C VAL A 24 -3.97 -4.84 3.07
N TYR A 25 -2.86 -4.63 2.37
CA TYR A 25 -1.89 -3.60 2.72
C TYR A 25 -2.48 -2.19 2.65
N LEU A 26 -3.17 -1.87 1.54
CA LEU A 26 -3.74 -0.54 1.31
C LEU A 26 -4.88 -0.23 2.28
N VAL A 27 -5.78 -1.18 2.55
CA VAL A 27 -6.86 -1.04 3.54
C VAL A 27 -6.26 -0.68 4.90
N SER A 28 -5.31 -1.48 5.38
CA SER A 28 -4.65 -1.23 6.66
C SER A 28 -3.90 0.11 6.68
N LEU A 29 -3.24 0.49 5.59
CA LEU A 29 -2.55 1.79 5.50
C LEU A 29 -3.53 2.97 5.55
N PHE A 30 -4.67 2.86 4.88
CA PHE A 30 -5.68 3.92 4.86
C PHE A 30 -6.40 4.05 6.21
N GLU A 31 -6.59 2.97 6.96
CA GLU A 31 -7.08 3.03 8.34
C GLU A 31 -6.18 3.89 9.23
N ASP A 32 -4.86 3.62 9.22
CA ASP A 32 -3.88 4.40 9.99
C ASP A 32 -3.79 5.86 9.52
N ALA A 33 -3.80 6.08 8.20
CA ALA A 33 -3.80 7.43 7.65
C ALA A 33 -5.09 8.19 8.02
N TYR A 34 -6.23 7.50 8.10
CA TYR A 34 -7.48 8.10 8.52
C TYR A 34 -7.43 8.51 9.99
N LEU A 35 -6.86 7.70 10.88
CA LEU A 35 -6.60 8.09 12.27
C LEU A 35 -5.72 9.35 12.35
N CYS A 36 -4.72 9.49 11.47
CA CYS A 36 -3.91 10.71 11.38
C CYS A 36 -4.73 11.93 10.94
N SER A 37 -5.67 11.78 10.01
CA SER A 37 -6.57 12.87 9.61
C SER A 37 -7.52 13.28 10.74
N LEU A 38 -8.06 12.32 11.50
CA LEU A 38 -8.89 12.57 12.68
C LEU A 38 -8.10 13.28 13.78
N HIS A 39 -6.86 12.87 14.03
CA HIS A 39 -5.96 13.54 14.99
C HIS A 39 -5.74 15.01 14.64
N ALA A 40 -5.78 15.35 13.34
CA ALA A 40 -5.69 16.72 12.85
C ALA A 40 -7.05 17.43 12.72
N ASN A 41 -8.11 16.92 13.36
CA ASN A 41 -9.49 17.44 13.30
C ASN A 41 -10.06 17.57 11.88
N ARG A 42 -9.73 16.64 10.98
CA ARG A 42 -10.26 16.57 9.61
C ARG A 42 -10.93 15.22 9.37
N VAL A 43 -11.94 15.23 8.50
CA VAL A 43 -12.59 14.01 7.98
C VAL A 43 -12.05 13.66 6.59
N THR A 44 -11.54 14.64 5.85
CA THR A 44 -10.94 14.43 4.53
C THR A 44 -9.48 13.98 4.67
N LEU A 45 -9.19 12.78 4.16
CA LEU A 45 -7.84 12.24 4.05
C LEU A 45 -6.97 13.10 3.12
N MET A 46 -5.73 13.37 3.49
CA MET A 46 -4.76 14.09 2.68
C MET A 46 -3.45 13.31 2.51
N PRO A 47 -2.64 13.56 1.45
CA PRO A 47 -1.37 12.86 1.24
C PRO A 47 -0.42 12.92 2.45
N LYS A 48 -0.41 14.02 3.20
CA LYS A 48 0.38 14.18 4.43
C LYS A 48 0.02 13.17 5.53
N ASP A 49 -1.23 12.72 5.59
CA ASP A 49 -1.69 11.74 6.58
C ASP A 49 -1.16 10.35 6.23
N ILE A 50 -1.13 10.02 4.93
CA ILE A 50 -0.55 8.76 4.42
C ILE A 50 0.97 8.76 4.64
N HIS A 51 1.65 9.86 4.32
CA HIS A 51 3.09 9.99 4.55
C HIS A 51 3.43 9.85 6.04
N LEU A 52 2.65 10.46 6.94
CA LEU A 52 2.84 10.32 8.37
C LEU A 52 2.61 8.87 8.82
N ALA A 53 1.54 8.21 8.37
CA ALA A 53 1.25 6.82 8.70
C ALA A 53 2.37 5.87 8.24
N ARG A 54 2.93 6.07 7.03
CA ARG A 54 4.09 5.31 6.54
C ARG A 54 5.33 5.51 7.40
N ARG A 55 5.60 6.75 7.81
CA ARG A 55 6.71 7.10 8.68
C ARG A 55 6.59 6.47 10.06
N ILE A 56 5.38 6.46 10.64
CA ILE A 56 5.09 5.80 11.93
C ILE A 56 5.28 4.28 11.81
N ARG A 57 4.90 3.68 10.67
CA ARG A 57 5.12 2.25 10.38
C ARG A 57 6.58 1.88 10.11
N GLY A 58 7.48 2.86 9.96
CA GLY A 58 8.89 2.61 9.62
C GLY A 58 9.11 2.08 8.20
N ARG A 59 8.27 2.48 7.23
CA ARG A 59 8.36 2.07 5.81
C ARG A 59 8.88 3.16 4.87
N ASP A 60 9.63 4.11 5.42
CA ASP A 60 10.30 5.20 4.70
C ASP A 60 11.82 5.06 4.82
#